data_AF-A0A068YV61-F1
#
_entry.id   AF-A0A068YV61-F1
#
_cell.length_a   1.000
_cell.length_b   1.000
_cell.length_c   1.000
_cell.angle_alpha   90.00
_cell.angle_beta   90.00
_cell.angle_gamma   90.00
#
_symmetry.space_group_name_H-M   'P 1'
#
loop_
_entity.id
_entity.type
_entity.pdbx_description
1 polymer ?
#
loop_
_entity_poly.entity_id
_entity_poly.type
_entity_poly.pdbx_seq_one_letter_code
_entity_poly.pdbx_strand_id
1 'polypeptide(L)'
;MLQISKLISQGAGLAPVLVKRAATLELDWDVRQKSRFDATDSLGRQLGVFLPRGTLVRGGDVLIAEDGSMVKVIAAPQAVLRITACTAHGTPFDLTRAAYHLGNRHVPIELKPDHLKIEPDHVLADMLRAMHLTVQEVAEAFEPEGGAYSAGGHSHGPSHTPDAPAVTAMPPAAAHVHGPDCQHDHGHAHAHAAIKPVAIQLHPRKPHNQ
;
A
#
# COMPACT_ATOMS: atom_id res chain seq x y z
N MET A 1 7.73 28.96 -12.28
CA MET A 1 7.29 27.64 -11.79
C MET A 1 7.49 27.66 -10.29
N LEU A 2 6.42 27.44 -9.52
CA LEU A 2 6.48 27.45 -8.05
C LEU A 2 6.90 26.09 -7.53
N GLN A 3 7.88 26.05 -6.63
CA GLN A 3 8.30 24.80 -6.00
C GLN A 3 7.44 24.45 -4.79
N ILE A 4 7.10 23.16 -4.64
CA ILE A 4 6.38 22.60 -3.50
C ILE A 4 7.25 21.53 -2.86
N SER A 5 7.58 21.70 -1.58
CA SER A 5 8.39 20.73 -0.81
C SER A 5 7.73 20.25 0.47
N LYS A 6 6.52 20.77 0.78
CA LYS A 6 5.79 20.46 2.00
C LYS A 6 4.35 20.11 1.70
N LEU A 7 3.84 19.13 2.45
CA LEU A 7 2.48 18.65 2.43
C LEU A 7 1.92 18.69 3.86
N ILE A 8 0.68 19.18 4.00
CA ILE A 8 -0.11 19.12 5.23
C ILE A 8 -1.24 18.13 5.00
N SER A 9 -1.17 16.98 5.69
CA SER A 9 -2.14 15.90 5.55
C SER A 9 -3.55 16.41 5.89
N GLN A 10 -4.48 16.24 4.96
CA GLN A 10 -5.88 16.63 5.10
C GLN A 10 -6.11 18.09 5.57
N GLY A 11 -5.13 18.98 5.36
CA GLY A 11 -5.19 20.36 5.87
C GLY A 11 -5.20 20.49 7.40
N ALA A 12 -4.69 19.48 8.12
CA ALA A 12 -4.66 19.46 9.58
C ALA A 12 -4.05 20.75 10.17
N GLY A 13 -4.76 21.36 11.12
CA GLY A 13 -4.34 22.60 11.79
C GLY A 13 -4.61 23.90 10.99
N LEU A 14 -5.09 23.82 9.75
CA LEU A 14 -5.49 25.00 8.97
C LEU A 14 -6.94 25.37 9.26
N ALA A 15 -7.23 26.68 9.29
CA ALA A 15 -8.61 27.13 9.36
C ALA A 15 -9.38 26.68 8.09
N PRO A 16 -10.61 26.12 8.21
CA PRO A 16 -11.36 25.61 7.05
C PRO A 16 -11.54 26.61 5.91
N VAL A 17 -11.64 27.90 6.24
CA VAL A 17 -11.78 28.99 5.26
C VAL A 17 -10.54 29.12 4.38
N LEU A 18 -9.34 28.86 4.91
CA LEU A 18 -8.09 28.89 4.14
C LEU A 18 -8.06 27.73 3.14
N VAL A 19 -8.39 26.52 3.59
CA VAL A 19 -8.45 25.33 2.73
C VAL A 19 -9.52 25.47 1.64
N LYS A 20 -10.68 26.06 1.96
CA LYS A 20 -11.76 26.29 0.99
C LYS A 20 -11.41 27.32 -0.09
N ARG A 21 -10.52 28.27 0.20
CA ARG A 21 -10.10 29.33 -0.74
C ARG A 21 -8.78 29.03 -1.47
N ALA A 22 -8.08 27.98 -1.06
CA ALA A 22 -6.86 27.53 -1.72
C ALA A 22 -7.13 27.18 -3.20
N ALA A 23 -6.14 27.39 -4.06
CA ALA A 23 -6.17 26.84 -5.41
C ALA A 23 -6.27 25.30 -5.34
N THR A 24 -6.84 24.66 -6.34
CA THR A 24 -6.97 23.21 -6.36
C THR A 24 -6.05 22.58 -7.38
N LEU A 25 -5.66 21.33 -7.10
CA LEU A 25 -4.88 20.51 -8.01
C LEU A 25 -5.53 19.13 -8.10
N GLU A 26 -6.11 18.82 -9.26
CA GLU A 26 -6.72 17.52 -9.54
C GLU A 26 -5.67 16.56 -10.07
N LEU A 27 -5.47 15.44 -9.39
CA LEU A 27 -4.47 14.44 -9.74
C LEU A 27 -5.07 13.03 -9.69
N ASP A 28 -4.80 12.23 -10.71
CA ASP A 28 -5.03 10.80 -10.69
C ASP A 28 -4.10 10.09 -9.68
N TRP A 29 -4.33 8.81 -9.46
CA TRP A 29 -3.53 7.99 -8.56
C TRP A 29 -2.08 7.84 -9.06
N ASP A 30 -1.87 7.72 -10.37
CA ASP A 30 -0.57 7.53 -11.00
C ASP A 30 0.41 8.68 -10.73
N VAL A 31 -0.09 9.91 -10.68
CA VAL A 31 0.70 11.07 -10.29
C VAL A 31 0.84 11.14 -8.77
N ARG A 32 -0.23 10.87 -8.01
CA ARG A 32 -0.24 10.99 -6.53
C ARG A 32 0.68 10.01 -5.82
N GLN A 33 1.02 8.89 -6.45
CA GLN A 33 2.02 7.95 -5.93
C GLN A 33 3.48 8.38 -6.17
N LYS A 34 3.71 9.46 -6.94
CA LYS A 34 5.05 9.99 -7.22
C LYS A 34 5.42 11.06 -6.19
N SER A 35 6.66 11.00 -5.72
CA SER A 35 7.23 12.05 -4.85
C SER A 35 7.71 13.28 -5.63
N ARG A 36 7.87 13.17 -6.96
CA ARG A 36 8.34 14.27 -7.82
C ARG A 36 7.53 14.29 -9.11
N PHE A 37 6.92 15.42 -9.43
CA PHE A 37 6.15 15.61 -10.65
C PHE A 37 5.89 17.10 -10.89
N ASP A 38 5.65 17.45 -12.14
CA ASP A 38 5.16 18.78 -12.53
C ASP A 38 3.63 18.76 -12.65
N ALA A 39 2.99 19.88 -12.35
CA ALA A 39 1.54 20.02 -12.42
C ALA A 39 1.11 21.47 -12.68
N THR A 40 -0.17 21.67 -12.99
CA THR A 40 -0.77 23.01 -13.13
C THR A 40 -1.99 23.09 -12.22
N ASP A 41 -2.07 24.13 -11.39
CA ASP A 41 -3.21 24.32 -10.49
C ASP A 41 -4.42 24.98 -11.18
N SER A 42 -5.52 25.10 -10.44
CA SER A 42 -6.77 25.72 -10.90
C SER A 42 -6.66 27.20 -11.28
N LEU A 43 -5.56 27.88 -10.93
CA LEU A 43 -5.28 29.26 -11.30
C LEU A 43 -4.33 29.36 -12.51
N GLY A 44 -3.97 28.22 -13.11
CA GLY A 44 -3.06 28.16 -14.26
C GLY A 44 -1.58 28.29 -13.89
N ARG A 45 -1.23 28.18 -12.60
CA ARG A 45 0.16 28.30 -12.14
C ARG A 45 0.89 26.97 -12.34
N GLN A 46 2.09 27.03 -12.90
CA GLN A 46 2.98 25.88 -13.04
C GLN A 46 3.66 25.54 -11.71
N LEU A 47 3.51 24.29 -11.27
CA LEU A 47 4.01 23.75 -10.02
C LEU A 47 5.05 22.66 -10.27
N GLY A 48 6.15 22.68 -9.52
CA GLY A 48 7.08 21.56 -9.42
C GLY A 48 7.05 20.97 -8.02
N VAL A 49 6.55 19.74 -7.88
CA VAL A 49 6.39 19.05 -6.59
C VAL A 49 7.62 18.20 -6.29
N PHE A 50 8.19 18.35 -5.09
CA PHE A 50 9.38 17.65 -4.60
C PHE A 50 9.19 17.22 -3.14
N LEU A 51 8.45 16.14 -2.93
CA LEU A 51 8.17 15.58 -1.61
C LEU A 51 9.24 14.54 -1.21
N PRO A 52 9.34 14.19 0.09
CA PRO A 52 10.11 13.05 0.53
C PRO A 52 9.75 11.78 -0.24
N ARG A 53 10.74 10.89 -0.44
CA ARG A 53 10.49 9.61 -1.13
C ARG A 53 9.49 8.78 -0.32
N GLY A 54 8.52 8.19 -1.02
CA GLY A 54 7.47 7.38 -0.42
C GLY A 54 6.29 8.18 0.13
N THR A 55 6.30 9.52 0.05
CA THR A 55 5.10 10.32 0.35
C THR A 55 4.03 10.05 -0.70
N LEU A 56 2.88 9.56 -0.27
CA LEU A 56 1.67 9.40 -1.09
C LEU A 56 0.80 10.64 -0.89
N VAL A 57 0.37 11.26 -1.98
CA VAL A 57 -0.52 12.42 -1.93
C VAL A 57 -1.97 11.94 -1.92
N ARG A 58 -2.76 12.36 -0.92
CA ARG A 58 -4.18 12.00 -0.79
C ARG A 58 -5.09 13.16 -1.19
N GLY A 59 -6.28 12.85 -1.67
CA GLY A 59 -7.34 13.83 -1.82
C GLY A 59 -7.61 14.52 -0.49
N GLY A 60 -7.66 15.85 -0.48
CA GLY A 60 -7.81 16.66 0.72
C GLY A 60 -6.50 17.14 1.34
N ASP A 61 -5.34 16.59 0.95
CA ASP A 61 -4.05 17.12 1.38
C ASP A 61 -3.82 18.54 0.85
N VAL A 62 -3.03 19.32 1.58
CA VAL A 62 -2.70 20.69 1.22
C VAL A 62 -1.20 20.80 0.97
N LEU A 63 -0.84 21.06 -0.28
CA LEU A 63 0.53 21.35 -0.70
C LEU A 63 0.85 22.82 -0.41
N ILE A 64 2.06 23.06 0.10
CA ILE A 64 2.54 24.41 0.40
C ILE A 64 3.67 24.74 -0.58
N ALA A 65 3.44 25.76 -1.38
CA ALA A 65 4.45 26.30 -2.29
C ALA A 65 5.45 27.19 -1.55
N GLU A 66 6.60 27.43 -2.18
CA GLU A 66 7.68 28.26 -1.63
C GLU A 66 7.27 29.73 -1.37
N ASP A 67 6.27 30.23 -2.10
CA ASP A 67 5.67 31.56 -1.91
C ASP A 67 4.66 31.60 -0.74
N GLY A 68 4.47 30.47 -0.04
CA GLY A 68 3.52 30.30 1.04
C GLY A 68 2.08 30.04 0.58
N SER A 69 1.82 30.00 -0.73
CA SER A 69 0.49 29.71 -1.24
C SER A 69 0.10 28.25 -0.99
N MET A 70 -1.19 28.05 -0.72
CA MET A 70 -1.78 26.74 -0.46
C MET A 70 -2.45 26.21 -1.71
N VAL A 71 -2.20 24.94 -2.00
CA VAL A 71 -2.85 24.20 -3.09
C VAL A 71 -3.48 22.94 -2.53
N LYS A 72 -4.80 22.84 -2.56
CA LYS A 72 -5.55 21.68 -2.09
C LYS A 72 -5.59 20.61 -3.18
N VAL A 73 -5.20 19.39 -2.82
CA VAL A 73 -5.26 18.24 -3.73
C VAL A 73 -6.67 17.68 -3.78
N ILE A 74 -7.12 17.37 -4.98
CA ILE A 74 -8.36 16.64 -5.24
C ILE A 74 -7.96 15.35 -5.97
N ALA A 75 -8.46 14.21 -5.48
CA ALA A 75 -8.33 12.96 -6.21
C ALA A 75 -9.21 13.03 -7.46
N ALA A 76 -8.58 13.09 -8.63
CA ALA A 76 -9.28 13.18 -9.90
C ALA A 76 -10.03 11.85 -10.17
N PRO A 77 -11.24 11.90 -10.75
CA PRO A 77 -11.87 10.70 -11.29
C PRO A 77 -10.99 10.06 -12.37
N GLN A 78 -10.80 8.75 -12.29
CA GLN A 78 -10.07 7.96 -13.27
C GLN A 78 -10.80 6.65 -13.55
N ALA A 79 -10.44 5.98 -14.65
CA ALA A 79 -10.98 4.66 -14.94
C ALA A 79 -10.57 3.67 -13.83
N VAL A 80 -11.56 3.02 -13.23
CA VAL A 80 -11.39 1.97 -12.21
C VAL A 80 -12.40 0.87 -12.43
N LEU A 81 -12.10 -0.32 -11.92
CA LEU A 81 -13.08 -1.37 -11.77
C LEU A 81 -13.71 -1.25 -10.39
N ARG A 82 -15.01 -0.98 -10.34
CA ARG A 82 -15.83 -1.03 -9.13
C ARG A 82 -16.40 -2.43 -8.98
N ILE A 83 -16.08 -3.07 -7.85
CA ILE A 83 -16.46 -4.45 -7.56
C ILE A 83 -17.44 -4.50 -6.40
N THR A 84 -18.61 -5.07 -6.64
CA THR A 84 -19.68 -5.22 -5.64
C THR A 84 -20.11 -6.68 -5.50
N ALA A 85 -20.68 -7.02 -4.35
CA ALA A 85 -21.28 -8.33 -4.15
C ALA A 85 -22.47 -8.51 -5.11
N CYS A 86 -22.61 -9.69 -5.72
CA CYS A 86 -23.78 -10.00 -6.52
C CYS A 86 -25.02 -10.08 -5.62
N THR A 87 -26.06 -9.32 -5.95
CA THR A 87 -27.30 -9.27 -5.16
C THR A 87 -28.13 -10.56 -5.26
N ALA A 88 -27.93 -11.37 -6.30
CA ALA A 88 -28.68 -12.61 -6.53
C ALA A 88 -28.01 -13.85 -5.92
N HIS A 89 -26.68 -13.92 -5.95
CA HIS A 89 -25.93 -15.14 -5.60
C HIS A 89 -24.76 -14.91 -4.64
N GLY A 90 -24.40 -13.66 -4.37
CA GLY A 90 -23.24 -13.31 -3.55
C GLY A 90 -23.62 -12.86 -2.15
N THR A 91 -22.64 -12.90 -1.27
CA THR A 91 -22.71 -12.36 0.09
C THR A 91 -21.75 -11.19 0.24
N PRO A 92 -21.97 -10.26 1.19
CA PRO A 92 -20.99 -9.21 1.49
C PRO A 92 -19.60 -9.75 1.83
N PHE A 93 -19.52 -10.96 2.39
CA PHE A 93 -18.25 -11.63 2.73
C PHE A 93 -17.41 -12.01 1.50
N ASP A 94 -18.02 -12.12 0.32
CA ASP A 94 -17.27 -12.41 -0.92
C ASP A 94 -16.38 -11.23 -1.34
N LEU A 95 -16.72 -9.99 -0.95
CA LEU A 95 -15.82 -8.84 -1.09
C LEU A 95 -14.57 -9.00 -0.20
N THR A 96 -14.72 -9.51 1.02
CA THR A 96 -13.58 -9.81 1.89
C THR A 96 -12.68 -10.88 1.29
N ARG A 97 -13.26 -11.94 0.71
CA ARG A 97 -12.50 -12.97 0.00
C ARG A 97 -11.76 -12.40 -1.21
N ALA A 98 -12.42 -11.54 -2.00
CA ALA A 98 -11.77 -10.88 -3.13
C ALA A 98 -10.62 -9.98 -2.69
N ALA A 99 -10.81 -9.15 -1.66
CA ALA A 99 -9.75 -8.32 -1.09
C ALA A 99 -8.54 -9.16 -0.65
N TYR A 100 -8.78 -10.33 -0.03
CA TYR A 100 -7.72 -11.28 0.31
C TYR A 100 -6.95 -11.77 -0.92
N HIS A 101 -7.64 -12.20 -1.98
CA HIS A 101 -6.97 -12.70 -3.19
C HIS A 101 -6.23 -11.60 -3.97
N LEU A 102 -6.76 -10.38 -4.00
CA LEU A 102 -6.13 -9.20 -4.59
C LEU A 102 -4.90 -8.77 -3.78
N GLY A 103 -5.00 -8.77 -2.45
CA GLY A 103 -3.88 -8.49 -1.55
C GLY A 103 -2.72 -9.47 -1.73
N ASN A 104 -3.01 -10.77 -1.88
CA ASN A 104 -2.00 -11.80 -2.18
C ASN A 104 -1.29 -11.59 -3.53
N ARG A 105 -1.83 -10.74 -4.41
CA ARG A 105 -1.23 -10.35 -5.70
C ARG A 105 -0.59 -8.98 -5.66
N HIS A 106 -0.55 -8.32 -4.49
CA HIS A 106 -0.06 -6.96 -4.32
C HIS A 106 -0.76 -5.92 -5.21
N VAL A 107 -2.04 -6.14 -5.51
CA VAL A 107 -2.84 -5.20 -6.31
C VAL A 107 -3.22 -4.00 -5.43
N PRO A 108 -2.95 -2.75 -5.86
CA PRO A 108 -3.48 -1.56 -5.20
C PRO A 108 -5.00 -1.63 -5.16
N ILE A 109 -5.57 -1.55 -3.96
CA ILE A 109 -7.00 -1.75 -3.74
C ILE A 109 -7.54 -0.68 -2.79
N GLU A 110 -8.64 -0.04 -3.18
CA GLU A 110 -9.43 0.78 -2.27
C GLU A 110 -10.52 -0.09 -1.65
N LEU A 111 -10.59 -0.08 -0.32
CA LEU A 111 -11.54 -0.86 0.45
C LEU A 111 -12.69 0.01 0.93
N LYS A 112 -13.93 -0.38 0.61
CA LYS A 112 -15.15 0.15 1.22
C LYS A 112 -16.03 -1.00 1.71
N PRO A 113 -16.93 -0.77 2.69
CA PRO A 113 -17.80 -1.83 3.21
C PRO A 113 -18.69 -2.48 2.16
N ASP A 114 -19.07 -1.72 1.12
CA ASP A 114 -20.04 -2.11 0.09
C ASP A 114 -19.39 -2.39 -1.28
N HIS A 115 -18.13 -2.00 -1.48
CA HIS A 115 -17.43 -2.17 -2.75
C HIS A 115 -15.91 -2.15 -2.61
N LEU A 116 -15.23 -2.64 -3.63
CA LEU A 116 -13.79 -2.49 -3.83
C LEU A 116 -13.55 -1.69 -5.10
N LYS A 117 -12.42 -0.98 -5.18
CA LYS A 117 -11.91 -0.45 -6.44
C LYS A 117 -10.49 -0.93 -6.70
N ILE A 118 -10.19 -1.22 -7.96
CA ILE A 118 -8.84 -1.49 -8.47
C ILE A 118 -8.68 -0.79 -9.82
N GLU A 119 -7.45 -0.66 -10.29
CA GLU A 119 -7.18 -0.18 -11.65
C GLU A 119 -7.67 -1.19 -12.71
N PRO A 120 -7.98 -0.74 -13.94
CA PRO A 120 -8.45 -1.62 -15.00
C PRO A 120 -7.45 -2.73 -15.35
N ASP A 121 -7.84 -3.97 -15.04
CA ASP A 121 -7.11 -5.19 -15.41
C ASP A 121 -8.12 -6.28 -15.78
N HIS A 122 -8.07 -6.74 -17.03
CA HIS A 122 -9.01 -7.74 -17.55
C HIS A 122 -8.83 -9.13 -16.91
N VAL A 123 -7.60 -9.51 -16.55
CA VAL A 123 -7.30 -10.80 -15.90
C VAL A 123 -7.89 -10.81 -14.50
N LEU A 124 -7.71 -9.72 -13.75
CA LEU A 124 -8.30 -9.57 -12.43
C LEU A 124 -9.84 -9.46 -12.52
N ALA A 125 -10.37 -8.76 -13.52
CA ALA A 125 -11.80 -8.68 -13.75
C ALA A 125 -12.43 -10.07 -13.95
N ASP A 126 -11.80 -10.92 -14.77
CA ASP A 126 -12.30 -12.27 -15.03
C ASP A 126 -12.21 -13.18 -13.80
N MET A 127 -11.13 -13.07 -13.03
CA MET A 127 -11.01 -13.76 -11.74
C MET A 127 -12.15 -13.35 -10.79
N LEU A 128 -12.45 -12.06 -10.66
CA LEU A 128 -13.48 -11.55 -9.77
C LEU A 128 -14.88 -11.94 -10.24
N ARG A 129 -15.14 -11.94 -11.54
CA ARG A 129 -16.39 -12.46 -12.12
C ARG A 129 -16.56 -13.96 -11.87
N ALA A 130 -15.49 -14.75 -11.94
CA ALA A 130 -15.51 -16.18 -11.60
C ALA A 130 -15.80 -16.42 -10.11
N MET A 131 -15.53 -15.45 -9.24
CA MET A 131 -15.94 -15.44 -7.83
C MET A 131 -17.39 -14.96 -7.63
N HIS A 132 -18.18 -14.83 -8.70
CA HIS A 132 -19.56 -14.32 -8.69
C HIS A 132 -19.70 -12.87 -8.18
N LEU A 133 -18.68 -12.04 -8.36
CA LEU A 133 -18.77 -10.61 -8.08
C LEU A 133 -19.21 -9.83 -9.32
N THR A 134 -19.88 -8.70 -9.08
CA THR A 134 -20.21 -7.74 -10.13
C THR A 134 -19.03 -6.81 -10.33
N VAL A 135 -18.51 -6.73 -11.55
CA VAL A 135 -17.35 -5.89 -11.91
C VAL A 135 -17.79 -4.90 -12.97
N GLN A 136 -17.72 -3.61 -12.67
CA GLN A 136 -18.12 -2.52 -13.57
C GLN A 136 -16.98 -1.53 -13.73
N GLU A 137 -16.72 -1.10 -14.96
CA GLU A 137 -15.79 -0.01 -15.22
C GLU A 137 -16.51 1.33 -15.00
N VAL A 138 -15.92 2.19 -14.16
CA VAL A 138 -16.48 3.49 -13.80
C VAL A 138 -15.37 4.55 -13.74
N ALA A 139 -15.73 5.82 -13.90
CA ALA A 139 -14.84 6.94 -13.67
C ALA A 139 -15.05 7.49 -12.25
N GLU A 140 -14.21 7.08 -11.30
CA GLU A 140 -14.30 7.49 -9.90
C GLU A 140 -12.92 7.84 -9.35
N ALA A 141 -12.88 8.66 -8.29
CA ALA A 141 -11.63 8.91 -7.56
C ALA A 141 -11.13 7.60 -6.95
N PHE A 142 -9.81 7.38 -7.00
CA PHE A 142 -9.19 6.14 -6.54
C PHE A 142 -8.23 6.40 -5.37
N GLU A 143 -8.54 5.88 -4.19
CA GLU A 143 -7.75 6.03 -2.97
C GLU A 143 -7.37 4.66 -2.40
N PRO A 144 -6.47 3.91 -3.05
CA PRO A 144 -6.08 2.60 -2.58
C PRO A 144 -5.38 2.68 -1.21
N GLU A 145 -5.55 1.63 -0.42
CA GLU A 145 -4.95 1.50 0.90
C GLU A 145 -3.42 1.61 0.81
N GLY A 146 -2.82 2.27 1.80
CA GLY A 146 -1.36 2.27 1.93
C GLY A 146 -0.86 0.85 2.25
N GLY A 147 0.33 0.49 1.77
CA GLY A 147 0.95 -0.77 2.16
C GLY A 147 1.16 -0.83 3.67
N ALA A 148 1.11 -2.03 4.25
CA ALA A 148 1.25 -2.25 5.71
C ALA A 148 2.55 -1.69 6.31
N TYR A 149 3.56 -1.43 5.48
CA TYR A 149 4.86 -0.89 5.88
C TYR A 149 5.07 0.58 5.52
N SER A 150 4.07 1.23 4.91
CA SER A 150 4.11 2.66 4.56
C SER A 150 3.72 3.56 5.73
N ALA A 151 3.25 3.00 6.86
CA ALA A 151 2.73 3.73 8.02
C ALA A 151 3.78 4.52 8.85
N GLY A 152 5.01 4.71 8.35
CA GLY A 152 6.10 5.37 9.08
C GLY A 152 6.43 6.80 8.66
N GLY A 153 5.77 7.38 7.65
CA GLY A 153 6.09 8.72 7.16
C GLY A 153 5.15 9.80 7.70
N HIS A 154 5.62 10.60 8.67
CA HIS A 154 5.10 11.93 9.04
C HIS A 154 4.21 12.09 10.28
N SER A 155 4.56 11.43 11.39
CA SER A 155 4.26 11.93 12.73
C SER A 155 5.52 12.56 13.36
N HIS A 156 5.84 13.81 13.01
CA HIS A 156 6.82 14.58 13.78
C HIS A 156 6.14 15.22 15.00
N GLY A 157 5.99 14.45 16.07
CA GLY A 157 5.94 14.99 17.43
C GLY A 157 7.35 14.95 18.02
N PRO A 158 7.81 15.98 18.75
CA PRO A 158 9.09 15.93 19.46
C PRO A 158 8.97 14.93 20.61
N SER A 159 9.22 13.66 20.34
CA SER A 159 9.52 12.69 21.38
C SER A 159 10.91 13.01 21.90
N HIS A 160 10.96 13.68 23.05
CA HIS A 160 12.11 13.62 23.95
C HIS A 160 12.44 12.14 24.19
N THR A 161 13.47 11.64 23.52
CA THR A 161 14.13 10.40 23.91
C THR A 161 14.92 10.70 25.18
N PRO A 162 14.63 10.07 26.33
CA PRO A 162 15.61 10.05 27.41
C PRO A 162 16.82 9.25 26.92
N ASP A 163 18.02 9.79 27.22
CA ASP A 163 19.33 9.23 26.89
C ASP A 163 19.37 7.69 27.03
N ALA A 164 19.51 7.01 25.90
CA ALA A 164 20.07 5.67 25.88
C ALA A 164 21.61 5.83 25.95
N PRO A 165 22.32 5.11 26.83
CA PRO A 165 23.76 5.23 26.91
C PRO A 165 24.38 4.75 25.60
N ALA A 166 25.33 5.54 25.09
CA ALA A 166 26.12 5.23 23.92
C ALA A 166 26.77 3.83 24.08
N VAL A 167 26.31 2.87 23.28
CA VAL A 167 27.07 1.64 23.06
C VAL A 167 28.31 2.02 22.25
N THR A 168 29.44 2.03 22.94
CA THR A 168 30.76 2.13 22.35
C THR A 168 30.94 1.00 21.33
N ALA A 169 31.45 1.37 20.15
CA ALA A 169 31.84 0.41 19.12
C ALA A 169 32.83 -0.61 19.70
N MET A 170 32.45 -1.89 19.68
CA MET A 170 33.34 -2.99 20.01
C MET A 170 34.43 -3.13 18.94
N PRO A 171 35.72 -3.28 19.32
CA PRO A 171 36.78 -3.60 18.36
C PRO A 171 36.56 -5.01 17.77
N PRO A 172 37.09 -5.30 16.57
CA PRO A 172 36.96 -6.62 15.96
C PRO A 172 37.61 -7.68 16.85
N ALA A 173 36.89 -8.78 17.07
CA ALA A 173 37.39 -9.92 17.84
C ALA A 173 38.63 -10.52 17.17
N ALA A 174 39.72 -10.60 17.93
CA ALA A 174 40.93 -11.31 17.52
C ALA A 174 40.63 -12.81 17.35
N ALA A 175 41.26 -13.42 16.35
CA ALA A 175 41.22 -14.86 16.14
C ALA A 175 41.76 -15.58 17.38
N HIS A 176 40.90 -16.35 18.06
CA HIS A 176 41.35 -17.21 19.15
C HIS A 176 42.00 -18.48 18.58
N VAL A 177 43.24 -18.74 18.99
CA VAL A 177 43.97 -19.98 18.72
C VAL A 177 43.48 -21.06 19.68
N HIS A 178 43.05 -22.20 19.16
CA HIS A 178 42.76 -23.38 19.96
C HIS A 178 44.07 -24.08 20.35
N GLY A 179 44.23 -24.39 21.64
CA GLY A 179 45.30 -25.27 22.12
C GLY A 179 45.10 -26.72 21.64
N PRO A 180 46.12 -27.59 21.75
CA PRO A 180 46.24 -28.81 20.92
C PRO A 180 45.21 -29.94 21.10
N ASP A 181 44.19 -29.84 21.97
CA ASP A 181 43.37 -31.00 22.37
C ASP A 181 41.84 -30.77 22.42
N CYS A 182 41.28 -30.02 21.47
CA CYS A 182 39.82 -29.95 21.31
C CYS A 182 39.37 -30.56 19.98
N GLN A 183 38.93 -31.83 20.02
CA GLN A 183 38.22 -32.49 18.93
C GLN A 183 36.72 -32.19 18.99
N HIS A 184 36.27 -31.17 18.28
CA HIS A 184 34.86 -31.09 17.87
C HIS A 184 34.77 -30.60 16.42
N ASP A 185 34.27 -31.50 15.58
CA ASP A 185 34.11 -31.32 14.14
C ASP A 185 32.79 -30.58 13.87
N HIS A 186 32.85 -29.48 13.11
CA HIS A 186 31.66 -28.79 12.59
C HIS A 186 31.58 -28.97 11.08
N GLY A 187 31.32 -30.20 10.65
CA GLY A 187 30.87 -30.52 9.31
C GLY A 187 29.38 -30.19 9.14
N HIS A 188 29.05 -29.09 8.46
CA HIS A 188 27.71 -28.89 7.90
C HIS A 188 27.73 -29.22 6.40
N ALA A 189 27.56 -30.52 6.09
CA ALA A 189 27.17 -30.97 4.77
C ALA A 189 25.64 -31.03 4.68
N HIS A 190 25.05 -30.25 3.77
CA HIS A 190 23.62 -30.35 3.44
C HIS A 190 23.40 -31.49 2.44
N ALA A 191 22.81 -32.59 2.89
CA ALA A 191 22.32 -33.67 2.03
C ALA A 191 20.81 -33.52 1.80
N HIS A 192 20.38 -33.46 0.53
CA HIS A 192 18.98 -33.51 0.12
C HIS A 192 18.46 -34.96 0.20
N ALA A 193 17.47 -35.20 1.06
CA ALA A 193 16.72 -36.45 1.06
C ALA A 193 15.50 -36.35 0.14
N ALA A 194 15.42 -37.26 -0.84
CA ALA A 194 14.29 -37.39 -1.76
C ALA A 194 13.04 -37.91 -1.04
N ILE A 195 11.93 -37.20 -1.19
CA ILE A 195 10.62 -37.56 -0.63
C ILE A 195 10.00 -38.65 -1.51
N LYS A 196 9.65 -39.81 -0.92
CA LYS A 196 8.90 -40.88 -1.59
C LYS A 196 7.40 -40.53 -1.64
N PRO A 197 6.68 -40.75 -2.76
CA PRO A 197 5.25 -40.53 -2.83
C PRO A 197 4.47 -41.58 -2.02
N VAL A 198 3.48 -41.13 -1.25
CA VAL A 198 2.52 -41.98 -0.52
C VAL A 198 1.29 -42.21 -1.39
N ALA A 199 0.92 -43.47 -1.62
CA ALA A 199 -0.29 -43.84 -2.33
C ALA A 199 -1.52 -43.68 -1.42
N ILE A 200 -2.52 -42.93 -1.87
CA ILE A 200 -3.79 -42.74 -1.17
C ILE A 200 -4.74 -43.89 -1.55
N GLN A 201 -5.10 -44.73 -0.58
CA GLN A 201 -6.15 -45.75 -0.75
C GLN A 201 -7.54 -45.12 -0.57
N LEU A 202 -8.26 -44.96 -1.68
CA LEU A 202 -9.67 -44.56 -1.67
C LEU A 202 -10.55 -45.75 -1.26
N HIS A 203 -11.26 -45.62 -0.14
CA HIS A 203 -12.25 -46.61 0.28
C HIS A 203 -13.59 -46.36 -0.46
N PRO A 204 -14.25 -47.40 -0.98
CA PRO A 204 -15.56 -47.25 -1.63
C PRO A 204 -16.64 -46.89 -0.59
N ARG A 205 -17.35 -45.78 -0.83
CA ARG A 205 -18.50 -45.37 -0.01
C ARG A 205 -19.63 -46.39 -0.13
N LYS A 206 -20.08 -46.96 0.99
CA LYS A 206 -21.33 -47.73 1.08
C LYS A 206 -22.52 -46.82 0.72
N PRO A 207 -23.50 -47.29 -0.07
CA PRO A 207 -24.75 -46.57 -0.28
C PRO A 207 -25.59 -46.63 1.00
N HIS A 208 -26.07 -45.48 1.47
CA HIS A 208 -27.15 -45.43 2.46
C HIS A 208 -28.47 -45.70 1.74
N ASN A 209 -29.23 -46.66 2.28
CA ASN A 209 -30.56 -47.03 1.82
C ASN A 209 -31.57 -46.60 2.89
N GLN A 210 -32.68 -46.03 2.42
CA GLN A 210 -33.92 -45.60 3.08
C GLN A 210 -33.87 -44.39 4.02
#